data_AF-A0A9W8EI14-F1
#
_entry.id   AF-A0A9W8EI14-F1
#
_cell.length_a   1.000
_cell.length_b   1.000
_cell.length_c   1.000
_cell.angle_alpha   90.00
_cell.angle_beta   90.00
_cell.angle_gamma   90.00
#
_symmetry.space_group_name_H-M   'P 1'
#
loop_
_entity.id
_entity.type
_entity.pdbx_description
1 polymer ?
#
loop_
_entity_poly.entity_id
_entity_poly.type
_entity_poly.pdbx_seq_one_letter_code
_entity_poly.pdbx_strand_id
1 'polypeptide(L)'
;MELKGDLRSTSSMEETLLAPFEYLSQVPGKEVRTVMINAFNNWLQLDEGKLASISNVVRKLHTASLMIDDVEDNSDLRRGIPVTHKIYGVPMTINTANFVYFIALQDLLHLSNPKLVDIFTAELLNLHRGQGMDLYWRDTLTCPTEEQYLEMVSHKTGGLFRLAVGLMQECSASSVDFSELVNMIGAYFQIRDDYMNLRSLEYSNNKGYCEDLTEGKFSFVIVHAITSGEDGPLLMSILRQKTTDINVKKYAVSLMEKAKSFEYTAAHLARLETQIGAKIKGHGGNALLEGLMSKLSESLH
;
A
#
# COMPACT_ATOMS: atom_id res chain seq x y z
N MET A 1 -21.41 21.67 -40.46
CA MET A 1 -21.42 20.19 -40.41
C MET A 1 -21.41 19.83 -38.92
N GLU A 2 -22.59 19.56 -38.38
CA GLU A 2 -22.79 19.31 -36.94
C GLU A 2 -22.14 17.98 -36.55
N LEU A 3 -21.17 18.02 -35.63
CA LEU A 3 -20.71 16.87 -34.86
C LEU A 3 -21.76 16.56 -33.78
N LYS A 4 -22.89 15.99 -34.20
CA LYS A 4 -23.85 15.31 -33.31
C LYS A 4 -23.73 13.78 -33.42
N GLY A 5 -22.54 13.31 -33.78
CA GLY A 5 -22.15 11.93 -33.63
C GLY A 5 -21.31 11.80 -32.36
N ASP A 6 -21.78 10.91 -31.47
CA ASP A 6 -20.93 9.96 -30.76
C ASP A 6 -20.64 10.07 -29.26
N LEU A 7 -21.52 10.70 -28.48
CA LEU A 7 -21.50 10.55 -27.01
C LEU A 7 -21.68 9.09 -26.52
N ARG A 8 -22.26 8.21 -27.36
CA ARG A 8 -22.44 6.78 -27.04
C ARG A 8 -21.23 5.90 -27.40
N SER A 9 -20.46 6.18 -28.46
CA SER A 9 -19.23 5.38 -28.69
C SER A 9 -18.11 5.76 -27.75
N THR A 10 -18.01 7.03 -27.33
CA THR A 10 -17.01 7.45 -26.34
C THR A 10 -17.27 6.78 -24.99
N SER A 11 -18.53 6.62 -24.57
CA SER A 11 -18.84 5.91 -23.32
C SER A 11 -18.50 4.42 -23.41
N SER A 12 -18.80 3.77 -24.55
CA SER A 12 -18.45 2.37 -24.80
C SER A 12 -16.92 2.13 -24.84
N MET A 13 -16.15 3.08 -25.38
CA MET A 13 -14.69 2.99 -25.41
C MET A 13 -14.09 3.20 -24.02
N GLU A 14 -14.56 4.19 -23.25
CA GLU A 14 -14.10 4.40 -21.87
C GLU A 14 -14.43 3.21 -20.95
N GLU A 15 -15.63 2.63 -21.07
CA GLU A 15 -15.99 1.40 -20.37
C GLU A 15 -15.00 0.26 -20.68
N THR A 16 -14.58 0.14 -21.95
CA THR A 16 -13.57 -0.85 -22.36
C THR A 16 -12.21 -0.57 -21.73
N LEU A 17 -11.79 0.70 -21.68
CA LEU A 17 -10.52 1.11 -21.06
C LEU A 17 -10.51 0.89 -19.54
N LEU A 18 -11.66 1.00 -18.88
CA LEU A 18 -11.79 0.87 -17.43
C LEU A 18 -12.12 -0.56 -16.97
N ALA A 19 -12.47 -1.48 -17.87
CA ALA A 19 -12.81 -2.86 -17.50
C ALA A 19 -11.78 -3.56 -16.58
N PRO A 20 -10.45 -3.41 -16.78
CA PRO A 20 -9.46 -3.97 -15.86
C PRO A 20 -9.50 -3.35 -14.45
N PHE A 21 -9.81 -2.06 -14.33
CA PHE A 21 -9.95 -1.36 -13.05
C PHE A 21 -11.24 -1.78 -12.33
N GLU A 22 -12.34 -1.92 -13.08
CA GLU A 22 -13.62 -2.38 -12.53
C GLU A 22 -13.56 -3.84 -12.07
N TYR A 23 -12.83 -4.69 -12.78
CA TYR A 23 -12.57 -6.07 -12.34
C TYR A 23 -11.99 -6.13 -10.93
N LEU A 24 -10.93 -5.37 -10.65
CA LEU A 24 -10.32 -5.36 -9.31
C LEU A 24 -11.20 -4.64 -8.29
N SER A 25 -11.96 -3.64 -8.71
CA SER A 25 -12.87 -2.88 -7.83
C SER A 25 -14.06 -3.71 -7.32
N GLN A 26 -14.43 -4.79 -8.01
CA GLN A 26 -15.52 -5.69 -7.61
C GLN A 26 -15.22 -6.51 -6.36
N VAL A 27 -13.94 -6.71 -6.01
CA VAL A 27 -13.55 -7.47 -4.81
C VAL A 27 -13.23 -6.49 -3.70
N PRO A 28 -14.08 -6.35 -2.66
CA PRO A 28 -13.83 -5.40 -1.59
C PRO A 28 -12.51 -5.69 -0.88
N GLY A 29 -11.77 -4.63 -0.55
CA GLY A 29 -10.58 -4.74 0.30
C GLY A 29 -10.97 -4.72 1.78
N LYS A 30 -9.95 -4.64 2.67
CA LYS A 30 -10.17 -4.51 4.12
C LYS A 30 -10.75 -3.15 4.57
N GLU A 31 -11.20 -2.30 3.63
CA GLU A 31 -11.76 -0.94 3.86
C GLU A 31 -10.95 0.00 4.78
N VAL A 32 -9.67 -0.32 5.00
CA VAL A 32 -8.82 0.40 5.96
C VAL A 32 -8.70 1.88 5.60
N ARG A 33 -8.54 2.18 4.31
CA ARG A 33 -8.42 3.56 3.83
C ARG A 33 -9.70 4.37 4.05
N THR A 34 -10.86 3.76 3.84
CA THR A 34 -12.17 4.38 4.10
C THR A 34 -12.32 4.69 5.59
N VAL A 35 -11.97 3.74 6.47
CA VAL A 35 -11.98 3.96 7.92
C VAL A 35 -10.99 5.06 8.32
N MET A 36 -9.80 5.08 7.74
CA MET A 36 -8.79 6.11 7.98
C MET A 36 -9.28 7.50 7.58
N ILE A 37 -9.82 7.67 6.37
CA ILE A 37 -10.36 8.95 5.91
C ILE A 37 -11.46 9.44 6.85
N ASN A 38 -12.40 8.57 7.22
CA ASN A 38 -13.45 8.93 8.17
C ASN A 38 -12.92 9.27 9.56
N ALA A 39 -11.90 8.54 10.04
CA ALA A 39 -11.25 8.82 11.29
C ALA A 39 -10.58 10.20 11.28
N PHE A 40 -9.79 10.53 10.27
CA PHE A 40 -9.18 11.86 10.15
C PHE A 40 -10.22 12.96 9.95
N ASN A 41 -11.36 12.66 9.33
CA ASN A 41 -12.43 13.64 9.18
C ASN A 41 -13.09 14.02 10.52
N ASN A 42 -13.02 13.16 11.56
CA ASN A 42 -13.44 13.55 12.91
C ASN A 42 -12.62 14.74 13.46
N TRP A 43 -11.37 14.88 13.03
CA TRP A 43 -10.54 16.03 13.39
C TRP A 43 -10.62 17.17 12.38
N LEU A 44 -10.66 16.84 11.08
CA LEU A 44 -10.54 17.81 10.00
C LEU A 44 -11.88 18.42 9.56
N GLN A 45 -13.01 17.76 9.85
CA GLN A 45 -14.38 18.29 9.68
C GLN A 45 -14.65 18.88 8.29
N LEU A 46 -14.28 18.16 7.22
CA LEU A 46 -14.56 18.57 5.85
C LEU A 46 -16.06 18.47 5.55
N ASP A 47 -16.50 19.30 4.62
CA ASP A 47 -17.81 19.13 4.00
C ASP A 47 -17.88 17.82 3.19
N GLU A 48 -19.09 17.26 3.11
CA GLU A 48 -19.36 15.95 2.50
C GLU A 48 -18.90 15.89 1.04
N GLY A 49 -19.05 16.98 0.28
CA GLY A 49 -18.65 17.06 -1.13
C GLY A 49 -17.14 16.93 -1.34
N LYS A 50 -16.35 17.69 -0.56
CA LYS A 50 -14.88 17.57 -0.60
C LYS A 50 -14.40 16.23 -0.08
N LEU A 51 -14.99 15.72 1.01
CA LEU A 51 -14.62 14.43 1.56
C LEU A 51 -14.87 13.30 0.55
N ALA A 52 -16.02 13.29 -0.11
CA ALA A 52 -16.36 12.30 -1.14
C ALA A 52 -15.39 12.40 -2.33
N SER A 53 -15.07 13.62 -2.77
CA SER A 53 -14.14 13.84 -3.88
C SER A 53 -12.73 13.32 -3.57
N ILE A 54 -12.19 13.66 -2.39
CA ILE A 54 -10.87 13.18 -1.94
C ILE A 54 -10.88 11.66 -1.76
N SER A 55 -11.95 11.10 -1.16
CA SER A 55 -12.09 9.65 -1.00
C SER A 55 -12.07 8.92 -2.33
N ASN A 56 -12.73 9.46 -3.37
CA ASN A 56 -12.74 8.88 -4.70
C ASN A 56 -11.36 8.91 -5.36
N VAL A 57 -10.64 10.04 -5.24
CA VAL A 57 -9.26 10.18 -5.73
C VAL A 57 -8.35 9.14 -5.07
N VAL A 58 -8.37 9.05 -3.74
CA VAL A 58 -7.54 8.09 -2.98
C VAL A 58 -7.88 6.64 -3.36
N ARG A 59 -9.17 6.31 -3.53
CA ARG A 59 -9.61 4.98 -3.97
C ARG A 59 -9.10 4.64 -5.37
N LYS A 60 -9.23 5.56 -6.33
CA LYS A 60 -8.74 5.38 -7.71
C LYS A 60 -7.23 5.12 -7.73
N LEU A 61 -6.46 5.97 -7.04
CA LEU A 61 -5.02 5.82 -6.93
C LEU A 61 -4.61 4.51 -6.25
N HIS A 62 -5.30 4.12 -5.17
CA HIS A 62 -5.01 2.86 -4.49
C HIS A 62 -5.22 1.65 -5.41
N THR A 63 -6.37 1.56 -6.08
CA THR A 63 -6.67 0.42 -6.94
C THR A 63 -5.74 0.39 -8.15
N ALA A 64 -5.46 1.54 -8.76
CA ALA A 64 -4.50 1.62 -9.87
C ALA A 64 -3.08 1.24 -9.43
N SER A 65 -2.64 1.66 -8.25
CA SER A 65 -1.32 1.28 -7.74
C SER A 65 -1.21 -0.22 -7.48
N LEU A 66 -2.27 -0.87 -6.98
CA LEU A 66 -2.30 -2.33 -6.83
C LEU A 66 -2.16 -3.05 -8.18
N MET A 67 -2.80 -2.54 -9.24
CA MET A 67 -2.70 -3.14 -10.57
C MET A 67 -1.27 -3.06 -11.13
N ILE A 68 -0.56 -1.95 -10.88
CA ILE A 68 0.84 -1.78 -11.27
C ILE A 68 1.74 -2.66 -10.40
N ASP A 69 1.58 -2.63 -9.08
CA ASP A 69 2.37 -3.41 -8.11
C ASP A 69 2.26 -4.92 -8.41
N ASP A 70 1.05 -5.46 -8.64
CA ASP A 70 0.84 -6.87 -9.01
C ASP A 70 1.57 -7.24 -10.32
N VAL A 71 1.72 -6.30 -11.27
CA VAL A 71 2.49 -6.51 -12.51
C VAL A 71 3.99 -6.47 -12.22
N GLU A 72 4.44 -5.48 -11.45
CA GLU A 72 5.86 -5.27 -11.11
C GLU A 72 6.43 -6.41 -10.26
N ASP A 73 5.61 -6.99 -9.39
CA ASP A 73 5.92 -8.10 -8.50
C ASP A 73 5.63 -9.48 -9.12
N ASN A 74 4.99 -9.52 -10.29
CA ASN A 74 4.56 -10.75 -10.97
C ASN A 74 3.72 -11.64 -10.04
N SER A 75 2.84 -11.02 -9.26
CA SER A 75 1.91 -11.68 -8.35
C SER A 75 0.94 -12.59 -9.13
N ASP A 76 0.41 -13.61 -8.46
CA ASP A 76 -0.58 -14.52 -9.07
C ASP A 76 -2.00 -14.22 -8.58
N LEU A 77 -2.15 -13.82 -7.32
CA LEU A 77 -3.44 -13.57 -6.68
C LEU A 77 -3.50 -12.21 -6.00
N ARG A 78 -4.69 -11.59 -6.06
CA ARG A 78 -5.04 -10.44 -5.22
C ARG A 78 -6.41 -10.65 -4.62
N ARG A 79 -6.52 -10.56 -3.28
CA ARG A 79 -7.78 -10.73 -2.55
C ARG A 79 -8.46 -12.08 -2.89
N GLY A 80 -7.66 -13.13 -3.11
CA GLY A 80 -8.15 -14.48 -3.41
C GLY A 80 -8.63 -14.71 -4.84
N ILE A 81 -8.51 -13.72 -5.74
CA ILE A 81 -8.83 -13.86 -7.17
C ILE A 81 -7.57 -13.67 -8.03
N PRO A 82 -7.54 -14.17 -9.27
CA PRO A 82 -6.43 -13.90 -10.20
C PRO A 82 -6.20 -12.41 -10.38
N VAL A 83 -4.94 -11.99 -10.38
CA VAL A 83 -4.58 -10.58 -10.62
C VAL A 83 -4.98 -10.12 -12.02
N THR A 84 -5.23 -8.82 -12.16
CA THR A 84 -5.81 -8.23 -13.37
C THR A 84 -5.00 -8.53 -14.63
N HIS A 85 -3.66 -8.55 -14.55
CA HIS A 85 -2.80 -8.77 -15.70
C HIS A 85 -2.79 -10.20 -16.22
N LYS A 86 -3.24 -11.19 -15.43
CA LYS A 86 -3.42 -12.58 -15.88
C LYS A 86 -4.73 -12.75 -16.67
N ILE A 87 -5.68 -11.81 -16.53
CA ILE A 87 -6.96 -11.81 -17.23
C ILE A 87 -6.92 -10.93 -18.49
N TYR A 88 -6.44 -9.69 -18.34
CA TYR A 88 -6.47 -8.67 -19.41
C TYR A 88 -5.11 -8.50 -20.11
N GLY A 89 -4.07 -9.17 -19.62
CA GLY A 89 -2.70 -9.01 -20.12
C GLY A 89 -1.99 -7.79 -19.54
N VAL A 90 -0.67 -7.92 -19.37
CA VAL A 90 0.21 -6.88 -18.84
C VAL A 90 0.05 -5.53 -19.54
N PRO A 91 0.06 -5.43 -20.90
CA PRO A 91 -0.03 -4.13 -21.57
C PRO A 91 -1.32 -3.38 -21.24
N MET A 92 -2.45 -4.09 -21.21
CA MET A 92 -3.75 -3.48 -20.93
C MET A 92 -3.86 -3.05 -19.47
N THR A 93 -3.39 -3.88 -18.52
CA THR A 93 -3.39 -3.54 -17.10
C THR A 93 -2.57 -2.30 -16.80
N ILE A 94 -1.36 -2.18 -17.37
CA ILE A 94 -0.51 -0.98 -17.20
C ILE A 94 -1.22 0.24 -17.79
N ASN A 95 -1.76 0.13 -19.01
CA ASN A 95 -2.43 1.25 -19.66
C ASN A 95 -3.63 1.75 -18.85
N THR A 96 -4.50 0.85 -18.38
CA THR A 96 -5.66 1.22 -17.56
C THR A 96 -5.25 1.86 -16.24
N ALA A 97 -4.27 1.29 -15.52
CA ALA A 97 -3.85 1.85 -14.25
C ALA A 97 -3.27 3.27 -14.41
N ASN A 98 -2.42 3.48 -15.42
CA ASN A 98 -1.88 4.79 -15.73
C ASN A 98 -2.98 5.79 -16.14
N PHE A 99 -3.96 5.34 -16.95
CA PHE A 99 -5.11 6.16 -17.31
C PHE A 99 -5.89 6.61 -16.06
N VAL A 100 -6.12 5.71 -15.11
CA VAL A 100 -6.81 6.01 -13.85
C VAL A 100 -6.04 7.00 -12.97
N TYR A 101 -4.70 6.99 -12.97
CA TYR A 101 -3.92 8.04 -12.30
C TYR A 101 -4.25 9.43 -12.83
N PHE A 102 -4.40 9.59 -14.15
CA PHE A 102 -4.76 10.87 -14.75
C PHE A 102 -6.23 11.23 -14.56
N ILE A 103 -7.14 10.25 -14.50
CA ILE A 103 -8.53 10.50 -14.09
C ILE A 103 -8.57 11.01 -12.64
N ALA A 104 -7.78 10.42 -11.74
CA ALA A 104 -7.70 10.88 -10.35
C ALA A 104 -7.16 12.31 -10.25
N LEU A 105 -6.19 12.69 -11.08
CA LEU A 105 -5.73 14.07 -11.20
C LEU A 105 -6.83 15.01 -11.74
N GLN A 106 -7.57 14.57 -12.76
CA GLN A 106 -8.68 15.35 -13.34
C GLN A 106 -9.78 15.60 -12.30
N ASP A 107 -10.18 14.59 -11.54
CA ASP A 107 -11.12 14.72 -10.43
C ASP A 107 -10.65 15.77 -9.42
N LEU A 108 -9.36 15.76 -9.09
CA LEU A 108 -8.78 16.69 -8.12
C LEU A 108 -8.76 18.13 -8.64
N LEU A 109 -8.48 18.33 -9.93
CA LEU A 109 -8.51 19.65 -10.56
C LEU A 109 -9.88 20.32 -10.49
N HIS A 110 -10.97 19.55 -10.47
CA HIS A 110 -12.33 20.10 -10.32
C HIS A 110 -12.56 20.79 -8.97
N LEU A 111 -11.75 20.48 -7.93
CA LEU A 111 -11.81 21.18 -6.65
C LEU A 111 -11.24 22.61 -6.71
N SER A 112 -10.64 23.01 -7.84
CA SER A 112 -10.18 24.38 -8.12
C SER A 112 -9.22 24.96 -7.06
N ASN A 113 -8.46 24.09 -6.39
CA ASN A 113 -7.39 24.48 -5.47
C ASN A 113 -6.03 23.97 -5.99
N PRO A 114 -5.14 24.85 -6.48
CA PRO A 114 -3.88 24.44 -7.10
C PRO A 114 -2.94 23.71 -6.13
N LYS A 115 -3.00 24.00 -4.82
CA LYS A 115 -2.16 23.32 -3.83
C LYS A 115 -2.46 21.83 -3.70
N LEU A 116 -3.68 21.40 -4.03
CA LEU A 116 -4.01 19.98 -4.07
C LEU A 116 -3.19 19.25 -5.15
N VAL A 117 -2.92 19.91 -6.27
CA VAL A 117 -2.06 19.37 -7.35
C VAL A 117 -0.61 19.28 -6.88
N ASP A 118 -0.12 20.24 -6.11
CA ASP A 118 1.22 20.20 -5.53
C ASP A 118 1.37 19.00 -4.57
N ILE A 119 0.40 18.81 -3.67
CA ILE A 119 0.35 17.66 -2.74
C ILE A 119 0.27 16.34 -3.52
N PHE A 120 -0.63 16.26 -4.50
CA PHE A 120 -0.77 15.09 -5.37
C PHE A 120 0.53 14.72 -6.06
N THR A 121 1.18 15.70 -6.68
CA THR A 121 2.43 15.49 -7.42
C THR A 121 3.56 15.08 -6.48
N ALA A 122 3.70 15.76 -5.34
CA ALA A 122 4.74 15.45 -4.36
C ALA A 122 4.60 14.01 -3.81
N GLU A 123 3.38 13.60 -3.44
CA GLU A 123 3.18 12.28 -2.86
C GLU A 123 3.23 11.14 -3.89
N LEU A 124 2.83 11.38 -5.13
CA LEU A 124 3.04 10.39 -6.20
C LEU A 124 4.52 10.24 -6.57
N LEU A 125 5.29 11.33 -6.57
CA LEU A 125 6.75 11.23 -6.71
C LEU A 125 7.36 10.44 -5.55
N ASN A 126 6.92 10.66 -4.32
CA ASN A 126 7.37 9.87 -3.17
C ASN A 126 6.99 8.40 -3.32
N LEU A 127 5.75 8.09 -3.70
CA LEU A 127 5.30 6.71 -3.92
C LEU A 127 6.23 5.99 -4.92
N HIS A 128 6.53 6.62 -6.06
CA HIS A 128 7.41 6.04 -7.08
C HIS A 128 8.88 5.95 -6.64
N ARG A 129 9.38 6.88 -5.81
CA ARG A 129 10.72 6.76 -5.20
C ARG A 129 10.80 5.54 -4.29
N GLY A 130 9.78 5.34 -3.45
CA GLY A 130 9.68 4.16 -2.59
C GLY A 130 9.61 2.87 -3.40
N GLN A 131 8.67 2.78 -4.35
CA GLN A 131 8.53 1.62 -5.23
C GLN A 131 9.83 1.33 -5.99
N GLY A 132 10.45 2.36 -6.58
CA GLY A 132 11.68 2.20 -7.34
C GLY A 132 12.83 1.62 -6.52
N MET A 133 12.98 2.03 -5.25
CA MET A 133 14.00 1.46 -4.37
C MET A 133 13.69 0.01 -3.97
N ASP A 134 12.43 -0.32 -3.70
CA ASP A 134 11.98 -1.69 -3.41
C ASP A 134 12.33 -2.63 -4.58
N LEU A 135 11.98 -2.22 -5.80
CA LEU A 135 12.31 -2.95 -7.04
C LEU A 135 13.82 -3.03 -7.28
N TYR A 136 14.54 -1.93 -7.07
CA TYR A 136 15.99 -1.89 -7.26
C TYR A 136 16.70 -2.88 -6.33
N TRP A 137 16.37 -2.90 -5.04
CA TRP A 137 16.97 -3.84 -4.09
C TRP A 137 16.66 -5.28 -4.47
N ARG A 138 15.39 -5.58 -4.77
CA ARG A 138 14.93 -6.90 -5.21
C ARG A 138 15.70 -7.40 -6.44
N ASP A 139 15.80 -6.58 -7.49
CA ASP A 139 16.32 -7.03 -8.79
C ASP A 139 17.85 -6.97 -8.88
N THR A 140 18.50 -6.11 -8.09
CA THR A 140 19.96 -6.13 -7.91
C THR A 140 20.42 -7.12 -6.84
N LEU A 141 19.47 -7.68 -6.07
CA LEU A 141 19.71 -8.51 -4.90
C LEU A 141 20.62 -7.82 -3.87
N THR A 142 20.33 -6.56 -3.60
CA THR A 142 21.03 -5.74 -2.59
C THR A 142 20.14 -5.58 -1.38
N CYS A 143 20.46 -6.26 -0.28
CA CYS A 143 19.69 -6.11 0.96
C CYS A 143 19.89 -4.68 1.53
N PRO A 144 18.81 -3.92 1.79
CA PRO A 144 18.90 -2.63 2.47
C PRO A 144 19.24 -2.79 3.95
N THR A 145 19.69 -1.69 4.59
CA THR A 145 19.64 -1.60 6.06
C THR A 145 18.21 -1.40 6.55
N GLU A 146 17.95 -1.61 7.85
CA GLU A 146 16.63 -1.35 8.43
C GLU A 146 16.22 0.11 8.23
N GLU A 147 17.14 1.07 8.40
CA GLU A 147 16.87 2.50 8.22
C GLU A 147 16.48 2.82 6.78
N GLN A 148 17.20 2.26 5.81
CA GLN A 148 16.88 2.42 4.38
C GLN A 148 15.52 1.82 4.06
N TYR A 149 15.22 0.63 4.58
CA TYR A 149 13.92 0.01 4.43
C TYR A 149 12.80 0.92 4.99
N LEU A 150 12.96 1.46 6.20
CA LEU A 150 11.97 2.33 6.82
C LEU A 150 11.77 3.64 6.03
N GLU A 151 12.84 4.21 5.46
CA GLU A 151 12.76 5.36 4.56
C GLU A 151 11.95 5.02 3.30
N MET A 152 12.24 3.89 2.65
CA MET A 152 11.49 3.39 1.50
C MET A 152 10.00 3.19 1.82
N VAL A 153 9.69 2.58 2.97
CA VAL A 153 8.30 2.36 3.41
C VAL A 153 7.57 3.69 3.64
N SER A 154 8.26 4.68 4.23
CA SER A 154 7.70 6.01 4.39
C SER A 154 7.29 6.59 3.02
N HIS A 155 8.05 6.32 1.97
CA HIS A 155 7.75 6.79 0.62
C HIS A 155 6.65 5.97 -0.07
N LYS A 156 6.75 4.63 -0.13
CA LYS A 156 5.82 3.74 -0.84
C LYS A 156 4.43 3.73 -0.21
N THR A 157 4.31 3.24 1.03
CA THR A 157 3.01 3.03 1.69
C THR A 157 2.57 4.26 2.48
N GLY A 158 3.51 4.99 3.08
CA GLY A 158 3.22 6.28 3.70
C GLY A 158 2.74 7.33 2.70
N GLY A 159 3.18 7.29 1.43
CA GLY A 159 2.82 8.27 0.40
C GLY A 159 1.33 8.38 0.15
N LEU A 160 0.62 7.26 0.03
CA LEU A 160 -0.82 7.31 -0.25
C LEU A 160 -1.65 7.75 0.98
N PHE A 161 -1.21 7.41 2.19
CA PHE A 161 -1.83 7.91 3.42
C PHE A 161 -1.58 9.40 3.62
N ARG A 162 -0.34 9.86 3.38
CA ARG A 162 0.00 11.29 3.39
C ARG A 162 -0.75 12.06 2.33
N LEU A 163 -0.94 11.49 1.14
CA LEU A 163 -1.78 12.11 0.12
C LEU A 163 -3.20 12.31 0.64
N ALA A 164 -3.83 11.25 1.16
CA ALA A 164 -5.20 11.33 1.66
C ALA A 164 -5.35 12.42 2.73
N VAL A 165 -4.51 12.38 3.78
CA VAL A 165 -4.61 13.31 4.91
C VAL A 165 -4.13 14.72 4.53
N GLY A 166 -3.12 14.84 3.67
CA GLY A 166 -2.63 16.12 3.15
C GLY A 166 -3.67 16.85 2.32
N LEU A 167 -4.36 16.16 1.41
CA LEU A 167 -5.50 16.72 0.67
C LEU A 167 -6.62 17.15 1.62
N MET A 168 -6.91 16.36 2.66
CA MET A 168 -7.92 16.72 3.65
C MET A 168 -7.50 17.94 4.47
N GLN A 169 -6.25 18.00 4.95
CA GLN A 169 -5.71 19.13 5.71
C GLN A 169 -5.79 20.43 4.91
N GLU A 170 -5.42 20.41 3.62
CA GLU A 170 -5.51 21.60 2.77
C GLU A 170 -6.95 22.07 2.52
N CYS A 171 -7.94 21.16 2.62
CA CYS A 171 -9.36 21.49 2.52
C CYS A 171 -10.02 21.80 3.88
N SER A 172 -9.30 21.64 4.99
CA SER A 172 -9.80 21.86 6.35
C SER A 172 -9.50 23.27 6.85
N ALA A 173 -10.30 23.74 7.82
CA ALA A 173 -9.97 24.93 8.60
C ALA A 173 -8.97 24.65 9.74
N SER A 174 -8.69 23.37 10.04
CA SER A 174 -7.75 22.96 11.08
C SER A 174 -6.31 23.23 10.65
N SER A 175 -5.50 23.75 11.56
CA SER A 175 -4.05 23.94 11.37
C SER A 175 -3.21 22.83 12.02
N VAL A 176 -3.85 21.77 12.51
CA VAL A 176 -3.15 20.65 13.14
C VAL A 176 -2.42 19.86 12.06
N ASP A 177 -1.12 19.62 12.26
CA ASP A 177 -0.32 18.78 11.40
C ASP A 177 -0.37 17.32 11.86
N PHE A 178 -0.89 16.44 11.02
CA PHE A 178 -0.96 15.00 11.26
C PHE A 178 0.15 14.21 10.55
N SER A 179 1.10 14.87 9.87
CA SER A 179 2.12 14.22 9.04
C SER A 179 2.90 13.14 9.80
N GLU A 180 3.32 13.43 11.03
CA GLU A 180 4.05 12.47 11.87
C GLU A 180 3.19 11.23 12.17
N LEU A 181 1.96 11.43 12.65
CA LEU A 181 1.03 10.34 12.95
C LEU A 181 0.76 9.47 11.72
N VAL A 182 0.55 10.10 10.56
CA VAL A 182 0.29 9.42 9.29
C VAL A 182 1.49 8.60 8.84
N ASN A 183 2.72 9.13 8.98
CA ASN A 183 3.94 8.40 8.68
C ASN A 183 4.11 7.15 9.56
N MET A 184 3.83 7.28 10.86
CA MET A 184 3.90 6.15 11.80
C MET A 184 2.88 5.08 11.46
N ILE A 185 1.65 5.48 11.12
CA ILE A 185 0.60 4.55 10.69
C ILE A 185 1.02 3.86 9.38
N GLY A 186 1.54 4.59 8.40
CA GLY A 186 2.03 4.02 7.14
C GLY A 186 3.12 2.97 7.35
N ALA A 187 4.09 3.26 8.23
CA ALA A 187 5.14 2.31 8.61
C ALA A 187 4.56 1.06 9.29
N TYR A 188 3.66 1.24 10.25
CA TYR A 188 2.98 0.14 10.92
C TYR A 188 2.23 -0.76 9.92
N PHE A 189 1.49 -0.18 8.97
CA PHE A 189 0.76 -0.94 7.96
C PHE A 189 1.68 -1.81 7.09
N GLN A 190 2.79 -1.26 6.62
CA GLN A 190 3.69 -2.01 5.75
C GLN A 190 4.41 -3.12 6.52
N ILE A 191 4.98 -2.83 7.68
CA ILE A 191 5.68 -3.83 8.50
C ILE A 191 4.72 -4.95 8.91
N ARG A 192 3.46 -4.59 9.20
CA ARG A 192 2.41 -5.57 9.48
C ARG A 192 2.08 -6.40 8.24
N ASP A 193 1.98 -5.81 7.04
CA ASP A 193 1.71 -6.57 5.81
C ASP A 193 2.82 -7.59 5.53
N ASP A 194 4.08 -7.17 5.68
CA ASP A 194 5.27 -8.01 5.55
C ASP A 194 5.27 -9.17 6.56
N TYR A 195 4.95 -8.88 7.83
CA TYR A 195 4.82 -9.91 8.87
C TYR A 195 3.72 -10.92 8.52
N MET A 196 2.55 -10.43 8.11
CA MET A 196 1.40 -11.26 7.80
C MET A 196 1.59 -12.09 6.54
N ASN A 197 2.33 -11.60 5.53
CA ASN A 197 2.66 -12.34 4.31
C ASN A 197 3.35 -13.68 4.64
N LEU A 198 4.20 -13.68 5.67
CA LEU A 198 5.04 -14.83 6.04
C LEU A 198 4.43 -15.71 7.15
N ARG A 199 3.47 -15.21 7.94
CA ARG A 199 2.86 -15.94 9.08
C ARG A 199 1.40 -16.33 8.89
N SER A 200 0.62 -15.60 8.11
CA SER A 200 -0.85 -15.72 8.12
C SER A 200 -1.38 -16.72 7.08
N LEU A 201 -2.23 -17.64 7.55
CA LEU A 201 -2.96 -18.56 6.67
C LEU A 201 -3.99 -17.82 5.78
N GLU A 202 -4.63 -16.77 6.30
CA GLU A 202 -5.57 -15.94 5.53
C GLU A 202 -4.83 -15.25 4.37
N TYR A 203 -3.65 -14.67 4.64
CA TYR A 203 -2.80 -14.10 3.59
C TYR A 203 -2.36 -15.15 2.59
N SER A 204 -1.98 -16.34 3.07
CA SER A 204 -1.60 -17.46 2.21
C SER A 204 -2.72 -17.84 1.22
N ASN A 205 -3.99 -17.72 1.63
CA ASN A 205 -5.14 -17.97 0.76
C ASN A 205 -5.44 -16.79 -0.20
N ASN A 206 -5.16 -15.56 0.22
CA ASN A 206 -5.50 -14.35 -0.53
C ASN A 206 -4.44 -13.92 -1.56
N LYS A 207 -3.17 -14.26 -1.30
CA LYS A 207 -1.97 -13.83 -2.05
C LYS A 207 -1.12 -15.04 -2.51
N GLY A 208 -1.13 -16.12 -1.73
CA GLY A 208 -0.24 -17.27 -1.92
C GLY A 208 0.68 -17.45 -0.72
N TYR A 209 1.14 -18.68 -0.48
CA TYR A 209 2.00 -18.98 0.66
C TYR A 209 3.36 -18.28 0.52
N CYS A 210 3.67 -17.37 1.47
CA CYS A 210 4.90 -16.56 1.51
C CYS A 210 5.23 -15.95 0.14
N GLU A 211 4.33 -15.14 -0.40
CA GLU A 211 4.48 -14.52 -1.71
C GLU A 211 5.75 -13.66 -1.80
N ASP A 212 6.10 -12.93 -0.73
CA ASP A 212 7.32 -12.09 -0.68
C ASP A 212 8.60 -12.87 -1.04
N LEU A 213 8.68 -14.16 -0.70
CA LEU A 213 9.80 -15.04 -1.06
C LEU A 213 9.83 -15.39 -2.55
N THR A 214 8.66 -15.45 -3.18
CA THR A 214 8.51 -15.68 -4.63
C THR A 214 8.88 -14.42 -5.39
N GLU A 215 8.49 -13.26 -4.89
CA GLU A 215 8.84 -11.95 -5.45
C GLU A 215 10.36 -11.69 -5.32
N GLY A 216 10.99 -12.28 -4.29
CA GLY A 216 12.39 -12.03 -3.92
C GLY A 216 12.56 -10.73 -3.14
N LYS A 217 11.48 -10.28 -2.50
CA LYS A 217 11.37 -8.97 -1.85
C LYS A 217 12.13 -8.92 -0.52
N PHE A 218 12.69 -7.76 -0.21
CA PHE A 218 13.34 -7.48 1.07
C PHE A 218 12.33 -6.91 2.07
N SER A 219 11.41 -7.76 2.54
CA SER A 219 10.44 -7.39 3.57
C SER A 219 11.09 -7.20 4.95
N PHE A 220 10.44 -6.52 5.89
CA PHE A 220 11.06 -6.15 7.18
C PHE A 220 11.61 -7.36 7.95
N VAL A 221 10.86 -8.47 7.97
CA VAL A 221 11.28 -9.74 8.60
C VAL A 221 12.52 -10.31 7.91
N ILE A 222 12.54 -10.25 6.57
CA ILE A 222 13.61 -10.78 5.72
C ILE A 222 14.88 -9.95 5.90
N VAL A 223 14.78 -8.61 5.89
CA VAL A 223 15.90 -7.69 6.13
C VAL A 223 16.56 -8.02 7.46
N HIS A 224 15.78 -8.09 8.55
CA HIS A 224 16.31 -8.45 9.86
C HIS A 224 16.98 -9.84 9.86
N ALA A 225 16.35 -10.84 9.24
CA ALA A 225 16.90 -12.19 9.18
C ALA A 225 18.25 -12.25 8.45
N ILE A 226 18.42 -11.45 7.39
CA ILE A 226 19.66 -11.36 6.62
C ILE A 226 20.75 -10.63 7.40
N THR A 227 20.42 -9.53 8.07
CA THR A 227 21.41 -8.68 8.75
C THR A 227 21.82 -9.23 10.11
N SER A 228 20.94 -9.94 10.81
CA SER A 228 21.14 -10.40 12.19
C SER A 228 21.40 -11.90 12.30
N GLY A 229 21.07 -12.69 11.27
CA GLY A 229 21.17 -14.14 11.27
C GLY A 229 22.48 -14.67 10.66
N GLU A 230 23.01 -15.77 11.23
CA GLU A 230 24.16 -16.49 10.67
C GLU A 230 23.88 -17.04 9.27
N ASP A 231 22.61 -17.31 8.96
CA ASP A 231 22.15 -17.90 7.70
C ASP A 231 21.77 -16.83 6.64
N GLY A 232 22.14 -15.56 6.85
CA GLY A 232 21.82 -14.47 5.91
C GLY A 232 22.21 -14.74 4.46
N PRO A 233 23.43 -15.23 4.13
CA PRO A 233 23.82 -15.57 2.77
C PRO A 233 22.97 -16.69 2.13
N LEU A 234 22.48 -17.63 2.93
CA LEU A 234 21.59 -18.69 2.47
C LEU A 234 20.20 -18.12 2.15
N LEU A 235 19.66 -17.26 3.01
CA LEU A 235 18.38 -16.60 2.76
C LEU A 235 18.43 -15.71 1.50
N MET A 236 19.54 -14.97 1.31
CA MET A 236 19.81 -14.22 0.07
C MET A 236 19.81 -15.13 -1.17
N SER A 237 20.37 -16.33 -1.07
CA SER A 237 20.40 -17.29 -2.16
C SER A 237 19.00 -17.83 -2.49
N ILE A 238 18.15 -18.02 -1.47
CA ILE A 238 16.75 -18.41 -1.65
C ILE A 238 15.96 -17.30 -2.35
N LEU A 239 16.08 -16.04 -1.91
CA LEU A 239 15.38 -14.90 -2.53
C LEU A 239 15.73 -14.75 -4.02
N ARG A 240 17.01 -14.94 -4.37
CA ARG A 240 17.45 -14.92 -5.78
C ARG A 240 16.70 -15.91 -6.66
N GLN A 241 16.27 -17.05 -6.12
CA GLN A 241 15.58 -18.07 -6.91
C GLN A 241 14.15 -17.69 -7.28
N LYS A 242 13.53 -16.71 -6.59
CA LYS A 242 12.12 -16.35 -6.80
C LYS A 242 11.22 -17.59 -6.83
N THR A 243 11.45 -18.50 -5.88
CA THR A 243 10.95 -19.88 -5.94
C THR A 243 9.46 -19.97 -5.63
N THR A 244 8.77 -20.87 -6.33
CA THR A 244 7.39 -21.27 -6.02
C THR A 244 7.32 -22.54 -5.17
N ASP A 245 8.45 -23.20 -4.88
CA ASP A 245 8.50 -24.43 -4.09
C ASP A 245 8.19 -24.17 -2.60
N ILE A 246 7.10 -24.79 -2.12
CA ILE A 246 6.60 -24.64 -0.75
C ILE A 246 7.63 -25.13 0.29
N ASN A 247 8.40 -26.17 0.00
CA ASN A 247 9.40 -26.70 0.94
C ASN A 247 10.57 -25.72 1.09
N VAL A 248 11.01 -25.09 0.01
CA VAL A 248 12.04 -24.05 0.06
C VAL A 248 11.54 -22.85 0.87
N LYS A 249 10.28 -22.43 0.65
CA LYS A 249 9.66 -21.35 1.42
C LYS A 249 9.54 -21.66 2.91
N LYS A 250 9.08 -22.88 3.27
CA LYS A 250 9.04 -23.34 4.67
C LYS A 250 10.41 -23.33 5.32
N TYR A 251 11.44 -23.75 4.58
CA TYR A 251 12.80 -23.72 5.07
C TYR A 251 13.28 -22.27 5.30
N ALA A 252 13.04 -21.35 4.37
CA ALA A 252 13.34 -19.93 4.56
C ALA A 252 12.67 -19.34 5.81
N VAL A 253 11.39 -19.64 6.03
CA VAL A 253 10.66 -19.24 7.26
C VAL A 253 11.36 -19.78 8.51
N SER A 254 11.80 -21.05 8.51
CA SER A 254 12.53 -21.62 9.65
C SER A 254 13.86 -20.91 9.95
N LEU A 255 14.55 -20.39 8.92
CA LEU A 255 15.76 -19.57 9.10
C LEU A 255 15.41 -18.23 9.77
N MET A 256 14.30 -17.61 9.38
CA MET A 256 13.82 -16.37 10.00
C MET A 256 13.40 -16.57 11.46
N GLU A 257 12.79 -17.72 11.79
CA GLU A 257 12.49 -18.13 13.17
C GLU A 257 13.77 -18.34 13.98
N LYS A 258 14.77 -19.04 13.44
CA LYS A 258 16.08 -19.22 14.09
C LYS A 258 16.75 -17.87 14.39
N ALA A 259 16.61 -16.91 13.48
CA ALA A 259 17.11 -15.53 13.64
C ALA A 259 16.22 -14.64 14.55
N LYS A 260 15.13 -15.17 15.11
CA LYS A 260 14.15 -14.44 15.93
C LYS A 260 13.54 -13.20 15.25
N SER A 261 13.41 -13.25 13.93
CA SER A 261 13.00 -12.10 13.12
C SER A 261 11.51 -11.80 13.25
N PHE A 262 10.69 -12.81 13.51
CA PHE A 262 9.28 -12.64 13.80
C PHE A 262 9.06 -11.95 15.14
N GLU A 263 9.76 -12.37 16.19
CA GLU A 263 9.71 -11.76 17.51
C GLU A 263 10.21 -10.31 17.49
N TYR A 264 11.31 -10.06 16.75
CA TYR A 264 11.83 -8.71 16.53
C TYR A 264 10.78 -7.80 15.86
N THR A 265 10.14 -8.29 14.80
CA THR A 265 9.12 -7.56 14.06
C THR A 265 7.88 -7.30 14.90
N ALA A 266 7.40 -8.29 15.65
CA ALA A 266 6.26 -8.13 16.56
C ALA A 266 6.56 -7.10 17.66
N ALA A 267 7.76 -7.12 18.24
CA ALA A 267 8.19 -6.11 19.22
C ALA A 267 8.28 -4.70 18.60
N HIS A 268 8.74 -4.59 17.34
CA HIS A 268 8.77 -3.32 16.62
C HIS A 268 7.34 -2.79 16.39
N LEU A 269 6.41 -3.62 15.93
CA LEU A 269 5.00 -3.27 15.74
C LEU A 269 4.34 -2.81 17.05
N ALA A 270 4.56 -3.51 18.16
CA ALA A 270 3.99 -3.14 19.46
C ALA A 270 4.50 -1.77 19.96
N ARG A 271 5.79 -1.45 19.70
CA ARG A 271 6.35 -0.11 19.99
C ARG A 271 5.68 0.96 19.14
N LEU A 272 5.56 0.74 17.84
CA LEU A 272 4.88 1.67 16.93
C LEU A 272 3.42 1.89 17.34
N GLU A 273 2.69 0.82 17.67
CA GLU A 273 1.31 0.90 18.13
C GLU A 273 1.18 1.77 19.40
N THR A 274 2.07 1.58 20.37
CA THR A 274 2.09 2.38 21.60
C THR A 274 2.32 3.86 21.29
N GLN A 275 3.27 4.18 20.41
CA GLN A 275 3.56 5.55 20.02
C GLN A 275 2.42 6.19 19.21
N ILE A 276 1.81 5.44 18.29
CA ILE A 276 0.61 5.87 17.54
C ILE A 276 -0.52 6.18 18.52
N GLY A 277 -0.80 5.29 19.48
CA GLY A 277 -1.81 5.51 20.51
C GLY A 277 -1.55 6.75 21.37
N ALA A 278 -0.29 7.00 21.73
CA ALA A 278 0.10 8.22 22.45
C ALA A 278 -0.15 9.49 21.63
N LYS A 279 0.17 9.47 20.32
CA LYS A 279 -0.09 10.60 19.41
C LYS A 279 -1.58 10.84 19.22
N ILE A 280 -2.38 9.79 19.03
CA ILE A 280 -3.85 9.90 18.91
C ILE A 280 -4.42 10.58 20.16
N LYS A 281 -4.01 10.15 21.37
CA LYS A 281 -4.40 10.78 22.63
C LYS A 281 -3.92 12.23 22.72
N GLY A 282 -2.70 12.51 22.26
CA GLY A 282 -2.13 13.86 22.18
C GLY A 282 -2.94 14.83 21.30
N HIS A 283 -3.64 14.31 20.29
CA HIS A 283 -4.56 15.08 19.44
C HIS A 283 -6.01 15.11 19.97
N GLY A 284 -6.25 14.70 21.22
CA GLY A 284 -7.58 14.71 21.85
C GLY A 284 -8.37 13.40 21.68
N GLY A 285 -7.75 12.34 21.17
CA GLY A 285 -8.37 11.03 20.99
C GLY A 285 -9.15 10.89 19.68
N ASN A 286 -9.33 9.65 19.21
CA ASN A 286 -10.11 9.33 18.02
C ASN A 286 -10.54 7.86 18.01
N ALA A 287 -11.78 7.59 18.43
CA ALA A 287 -12.29 6.24 18.62
C ALA A 287 -12.26 5.38 17.35
N LEU A 288 -12.45 5.97 16.16
CA LEU A 288 -12.37 5.23 14.89
C LEU A 288 -10.94 4.77 14.61
N LEU A 289 -9.97 5.65 14.83
CA LEU A 289 -8.56 5.33 14.59
C LEU A 289 -8.02 4.35 15.64
N GLU A 290 -8.38 4.54 16.92
CA GLU A 290 -8.04 3.61 18.00
C GLU A 290 -8.64 2.22 17.74
N GLY A 291 -9.91 2.15 17.33
CA GLY A 291 -10.57 0.89 16.99
C GLY A 291 -9.95 0.21 15.76
N LEU A 292 -9.48 0.98 14.77
CA LEU A 292 -8.74 0.44 13.63
C LEU A 292 -7.39 -0.16 14.07
N MET A 293 -6.62 0.57 14.89
CA MET A 293 -5.32 0.09 15.37
C MET A 293 -5.46 -1.18 16.22
N SER A 294 -6.45 -1.23 17.12
CA SER A 294 -6.74 -2.43 17.92
C SER A 294 -7.02 -3.65 17.05
N LYS A 295 -7.89 -3.52 16.05
CA LYS A 295 -8.22 -4.61 15.12
C LYS A 295 -7.01 -5.11 14.33
N LEU A 296 -6.10 -4.21 13.95
CA LEU A 296 -4.89 -4.59 13.23
C LEU A 296 -3.90 -5.31 14.13
N SER A 297 -3.83 -4.94 15.41
CA SER A 297 -2.96 -5.57 16.40
C SER A 297 -3.47 -6.95 16.82
N GLU A 298 -4.78 -7.12 17.05
CA GLU A 298 -5.40 -8.41 17.43
C GLU A 298 -5.04 -9.55 16.47
N SER A 299 -4.96 -9.25 15.17
CA SER A 299 -4.61 -10.23 14.14
C SER A 299 -3.14 -10.65 14.07
N LEU A 300 -2.26 -10.06 14.90
CA LEU A 300 -0.86 -10.47 15.02
C LEU A 300 -0.66 -11.65 15.98
N HIS A 301 -1.67 -11.94 16.81
CA HIS A 301 -1.70 -13.00 17.83
C HIS A 301 -2.57 -14.18 17.38
#